data_AF-A0A2D4PSG0-F1
#
_entry.id   AF-A0A2D4PSG0-F1
#
_cell.length_a   1.000
_cell.length_b   1.000
_cell.length_c   1.000
_cell.angle_alpha   90.00
_cell.angle_beta   90.00
_cell.angle_gamma   90.00
#
_symmetry.space_group_name_H-M   'P 1'
#
loop_
_entity.id
_entity.type
_entity.pdbx_description
1 polymer ?
#
loop_
_entity_poly.entity_id
_entity_poly.type
_entity_poly.pdbx_seq_one_letter_code
_entity_poly.pdbx_strand_id
1 'polypeptide(L)'
;GKQLRELQDMRLIEEENMLAPSPKQFSLRMEMLPSYIPARVAEKILFVGESVQMFESQNVTLTKKGSILKNQEETFAAELHRLKQQPLFNPMDFEAVLDWIRSTVAEA
;
A
#
# COMPACT_ATOMS: atom_id res chain seq x y z
N GLY A 1 3.17 -1.29 43.87
CA GLY A 1 4.53 -1.48 43.35
C GLY A 1 4.54 -1.10 41.88
N LYS A 2 5.39 -0.13 41.50
CA LYS A 2 5.44 0.42 40.13
C LYS A 2 5.85 -0.64 39.09
N GLN A 3 6.80 -1.50 39.44
CA GLN A 3 7.27 -2.63 38.62
C GLN A 3 6.19 -3.66 38.31
N LEU A 4 5.28 -3.96 39.26
CA LEU A 4 4.19 -4.92 39.01
C LEU A 4 3.21 -4.42 37.94
N ARG A 5 3.04 -3.10 37.86
CA ARG A 5 2.14 -2.45 36.90
C ARG A 5 2.77 -2.40 35.51
N GLU A 6 4.07 -2.10 35.43
CA GLU A 6 4.84 -2.14 34.18
C GLU A 6 4.86 -3.54 33.55
N LEU A 7 5.00 -4.60 34.35
CA LEU A 7 4.94 -5.99 33.86
C LEU A 7 3.55 -6.39 33.34
N GLN A 8 2.48 -5.86 33.95
CA GLN A 8 1.12 -6.10 33.48
C GLN A 8 0.85 -5.36 32.17
N ASP A 9 1.30 -4.10 32.06
CA ASP A 9 1.16 -3.31 30.84
C ASP A 9 1.94 -3.93 29.67
N MET A 10 3.16 -4.44 29.91
CA MET A 10 3.95 -5.12 28.88
C MET A 10 3.27 -6.40 28.38
N ARG A 11 2.67 -7.18 29.29
CA ARG A 11 1.93 -8.41 28.95
C ARG A 11 0.67 -8.13 28.13
N LEU A 12 -0.04 -7.04 28.44
CA LEU A 12 -1.22 -6.61 27.69
C LEU A 12 -0.86 -6.19 26.25
N ILE A 13 0.27 -5.51 26.05
CA ILE A 13 0.78 -5.13 24.72
C ILE A 13 1.20 -6.36 23.90
N GLU A 14 1.84 -7.34 24.54
CA GLU A 14 2.20 -8.60 23.89
C GLU A 14 0.96 -9.41 23.49
N GLU A 15 -0.04 -9.52 24.37
CA GLU A 15 -1.31 -10.19 24.08
C GLU A 15 -2.08 -9.48 22.95
N GLU A 16 -2.11 -8.14 22.92
CA GLU A 16 -2.72 -7.35 21.85
C GLU A 16 -2.00 -7.56 20.50
N ASN A 17 -0.67 -7.63 20.49
CA ASN A 17 0.13 -7.94 19.29
C ASN A 17 -0.04 -9.39 18.82
N MET A 18 -0.23 -10.35 19.73
CA MET A 18 -0.49 -11.76 19.39
C MET A 18 -1.90 -12.00 18.85
N LEU A 19 -2.83 -11.10 19.16
CA LEU A 19 -4.20 -11.08 18.64
C LEU A 19 -4.35 -10.24 17.37
N ALA A 20 -3.33 -9.44 17.02
CA ALA A 20 -3.32 -8.68 15.78
C ALA A 20 -3.35 -9.66 14.59
N PRO A 21 -4.24 -9.46 13.61
CA PRO A 21 -4.25 -10.28 12.40
C PRO A 21 -2.85 -10.25 11.76
N SER A 22 -2.31 -11.43 11.43
CA SER A 22 -1.08 -11.48 10.65
C SER A 22 -1.23 -10.62 9.39
N PRO A 23 -0.21 -9.82 9.00
CA PRO A 23 -0.27 -9.03 7.78
C PRO A 23 -0.68 -9.92 6.60
N LYS A 24 -1.65 -9.48 5.80
CA LYS A 24 -1.99 -10.19 4.58
C LYS A 24 -0.76 -10.14 3.67
N GLN A 25 -0.22 -11.30 3.35
CA GLN A 25 0.93 -11.40 2.45
C GLN A 25 0.44 -11.41 1.00
N PHE A 26 0.99 -10.50 0.19
CA PHE A 26 0.72 -10.46 -1.25
C PHE A 26 2.01 -10.78 -2.02
N SER A 27 1.86 -11.30 -3.24
CA SER A 27 2.99 -11.67 -4.09
C SER A 27 2.62 -11.58 -5.56
N LEU A 28 3.61 -11.31 -6.41
CA LEU A 28 3.42 -11.38 -7.87
C LEU A 28 3.24 -12.83 -8.33
N ARG A 29 2.26 -13.04 -9.20
CA ARG A 29 2.13 -14.26 -9.99
C ARG A 29 2.81 -14.04 -11.33
N MET A 30 4.10 -14.41 -11.41
CA MET A 30 4.96 -14.13 -12.56
C MET A 30 4.43 -14.78 -13.85
N GLU A 31 3.75 -15.92 -13.73
CA GLU A 31 3.10 -16.63 -14.82
C GLU A 31 1.88 -15.88 -15.41
N MET A 32 1.31 -14.93 -14.67
CA MET A 32 0.20 -14.08 -15.11
C MET A 32 0.65 -12.70 -15.56
N LEU A 33 1.93 -12.35 -15.39
CA LEU A 33 2.45 -11.04 -15.75
C LEU A 33 2.66 -10.95 -17.27
N PRO A 34 2.03 -10.00 -17.98
CA PRO A 34 2.28 -9.83 -19.40
C PRO A 34 3.76 -9.53 -19.68
N SER A 35 4.36 -10.24 -20.64
CA SER A 35 5.80 -10.19 -20.90
C SER A 35 6.34 -8.80 -21.32
N TYR A 36 5.47 -7.92 -21.82
CA TYR A 36 5.81 -6.54 -22.16
C TYR A 36 5.81 -5.60 -20.95
N ILE A 37 5.40 -6.07 -19.76
CA ILE A 37 5.49 -5.35 -18.50
C ILE A 37 6.67 -5.90 -17.70
N PRO A 38 7.73 -5.12 -17.46
CA PRO A 38 8.84 -5.56 -16.63
C PRO A 38 8.40 -5.89 -15.20
N ALA A 39 9.00 -6.92 -14.58
CA ALA A 39 8.73 -7.31 -13.20
C ALA A 39 8.85 -6.12 -12.22
N ARG A 40 9.90 -5.30 -12.39
CA ARG A 40 10.13 -4.06 -11.63
C ARG A 40 8.98 -3.06 -11.67
N VAL A 41 8.13 -3.08 -12.71
CA VAL A 41 6.95 -2.21 -12.81
C VAL A 41 5.78 -2.83 -12.04
N ALA A 42 5.60 -4.15 -12.13
CA ALA A 42 4.57 -4.87 -11.37
C ALA A 42 4.83 -4.80 -9.85
N GLU A 43 6.09 -4.83 -9.42
CA GLU A 43 6.49 -4.65 -8.02
C GLU A 43 6.02 -3.30 -7.46
N LYS A 44 5.99 -2.23 -8.26
CA LYS A 44 5.47 -0.92 -7.83
C LYS A 44 3.98 -1.00 -7.49
N ILE A 45 3.21 -1.73 -8.31
CA ILE A 45 1.77 -1.94 -8.10
C ILE A 45 1.54 -2.76 -6.83
N LEU A 46 2.30 -3.85 -6.66
CA LEU A 46 2.25 -4.68 -5.46
C LEU A 46 2.52 -3.84 -4.21
N PHE A 47 3.62 -3.10 -4.19
CA PHE A 47 4.00 -2.23 -3.08
C PHE A 47 2.91 -1.20 -2.73
N VAL A 48 2.34 -0.53 -3.74
CA VAL A 48 1.25 0.45 -3.53
C VAL A 48 0.03 -0.22 -2.91
N GLY A 49 -0.38 -1.37 -3.43
CA GLY A 49 -1.53 -2.13 -2.92
C GLY A 49 -1.33 -2.62 -1.48
N GLU A 50 -0.14 -3.14 -1.17
CA GLU A 50 0.22 -3.58 0.19
C GLU A 50 0.21 -2.42 1.18
N SER A 51 0.73 -1.25 0.77
CA SER A 51 0.78 -0.07 1.62
C SER A 51 -0.62 0.47 1.94
N VAL A 52 -1.52 0.53 0.93
CA VAL A 52 -2.92 0.88 1.14
C VAL A 52 -3.61 -0.13 2.06
N GLN A 53 -3.43 -1.43 1.82
CA GLN A 53 -4.03 -2.49 2.65
C GLN A 53 -3.53 -2.44 4.09
N MET A 54 -2.23 -2.22 4.29
CA MET A 54 -1.62 -2.10 5.61
C MET A 54 -2.22 -0.91 6.36
N PHE A 55 -2.33 0.25 5.70
CA PHE A 55 -2.96 1.43 6.29
C PHE A 55 -4.44 1.19 6.63
N GLU A 56 -5.19 0.53 5.74
CA GLU A 56 -6.59 0.15 5.99
C GLU A 56 -6.76 -0.82 7.15
N SER A 57 -5.81 -1.75 7.36
CA SER A 57 -5.87 -2.74 8.44
C SER A 57 -5.59 -2.14 9.83
N GLN A 58 -4.90 -0.99 9.89
CA GLN A 58 -4.60 -0.29 11.14
C GLN A 58 -5.72 0.70 11.57
N ASN A 59 -6.87 0.69 10.89
CA ASN A 59 -7.96 1.67 11.00
C ASN A 59 -8.74 1.78 12.32
N VAL A 60 -8.30 1.18 13.44
CA VAL A 60 -8.97 1.45 14.73
C VAL A 60 -8.48 2.77 15.36
N THR A 61 -7.31 3.29 14.96
CA THR A 61 -6.72 4.47 15.64
C THR A 61 -6.26 5.60 14.71
N LEU A 62 -6.37 5.44 13.38
CA LEU A 62 -5.75 6.32 12.38
C LEU A 62 -6.70 7.30 11.66
N THR A 63 -7.97 7.38 12.05
CA THR A 63 -8.94 8.36 11.51
C THR A 63 -8.50 9.83 11.63
N LYS A 64 -7.37 10.11 12.32
CA LYS A 64 -6.72 11.43 12.41
C LYS A 64 -5.59 11.70 11.41
N LYS A 65 -5.05 10.70 10.67
CA LYS A 65 -3.86 10.87 9.82
C LYS A 65 -4.10 11.11 8.32
N GLY A 66 -5.35 11.14 7.86
CA GLY A 66 -5.66 11.33 6.44
C GLY A 66 -5.37 10.09 5.60
N SER A 67 -5.69 10.15 4.31
CA SER A 67 -5.42 9.04 3.38
C SER A 67 -3.92 8.93 3.08
N ILE A 68 -3.40 7.70 2.99
CA ILE A 68 -2.04 7.41 2.51
C ILE A 68 -1.79 7.94 1.09
N LEU A 69 -2.87 8.20 0.34
CA LEU A 69 -2.85 8.76 -1.00
C LEU A 69 -2.84 10.30 -1.00
N LYS A 70 -2.75 10.95 0.18
CA LYS A 70 -2.64 12.40 0.35
C LYS A 70 -3.78 13.19 -0.34
N ASN A 71 -4.99 12.62 -0.40
CA ASN A 71 -6.14 13.19 -1.11
C ASN A 71 -5.95 13.32 -2.64
N GLN A 72 -5.05 12.55 -3.24
CA GLN A 72 -4.79 12.53 -4.69
C GLN A 72 -5.54 11.42 -5.44
N GLU A 73 -6.45 10.70 -4.78
CA GLU A 73 -7.22 9.58 -5.33
C GLU A 73 -7.89 9.93 -6.66
N GLU A 74 -8.56 11.09 -6.73
CA GLU A 74 -9.24 11.54 -7.94
C GLU A 74 -8.24 11.82 -9.07
N THR A 75 -7.09 12.42 -8.76
CA THR A 75 -6.03 12.70 -9.74
C THR A 75 -5.40 11.40 -10.26
N PHE A 76 -5.15 10.42 -9.39
CA PHE A 76 -4.67 9.10 -9.79
C PHE A 76 -5.69 8.38 -10.67
N ALA A 77 -6.97 8.42 -10.31
CA ALA A 77 -8.05 7.82 -11.09
C ALA A 77 -8.15 8.46 -12.49
N ALA A 78 -8.02 9.80 -12.57
CA ALA A 78 -8.04 10.52 -13.84
C ALA A 78 -6.86 10.14 -14.75
N GLU A 79 -5.65 10.02 -14.22
CA GLU A 79 -4.47 9.62 -15.01
C GLU A 79 -4.54 8.16 -15.46
N LEU A 80 -4.96 7.24 -14.59
CA LEU A 80 -5.20 5.85 -14.99
C LEU A 80 -6.31 5.75 -16.04
N HIS A 81 -7.35 6.57 -15.93
CA HIS A 81 -8.38 6.66 -16.96
C HIS A 81 -7.82 7.21 -18.27
N ARG A 82 -6.99 8.26 -18.24
CA ARG A 82 -6.32 8.82 -19.44
C ARG A 82 -5.49 7.76 -20.15
N LEU A 83 -4.70 6.96 -19.42
CA LEU A 83 -3.92 5.85 -19.96
C LEU A 83 -4.82 4.79 -20.62
N LYS A 84 -5.93 4.43 -19.96
CA LYS A 84 -6.91 3.47 -20.49
C LYS A 84 -7.53 3.92 -21.82
N GLN A 85 -7.68 5.21 -22.05
CA GLN A 85 -8.25 5.76 -23.30
C GLN A 85 -7.26 5.79 -24.46
N GLN A 86 -5.97 5.53 -24.24
CA GLN A 86 -4.98 5.56 -25.33
C GLN A 86 -5.20 4.38 -26.29
N PRO A 87 -5.13 4.60 -27.62
CA PRO A 87 -5.31 3.53 -28.61
C PRO A 87 -4.14 2.56 -28.64
N LEU A 88 -2.96 2.96 -28.14
CA LEU A 88 -1.75 2.16 -28.07
C LEU A 88 -1.17 2.21 -26.65
N PHE A 89 -0.65 1.07 -26.19
CA PHE A 89 0.04 1.00 -24.92
C PHE A 89 1.43 1.65 -25.01
N ASN A 90 1.69 2.63 -24.15
CA ASN A 90 2.98 3.27 -24.00
C ASN A 90 3.60 2.86 -22.65
N PRO A 91 4.63 1.97 -22.64
CA PRO A 91 5.27 1.52 -21.41
C PRO A 91 5.86 2.66 -20.57
N MET A 92 6.39 3.69 -21.21
CA MET A 92 7.03 4.81 -20.52
C MET A 92 6.01 5.69 -19.80
N ASP A 93 4.88 6.00 -20.46
CA ASP A 93 3.78 6.78 -19.88
C ASP A 93 3.10 5.99 -18.74
N PHE A 94 2.86 4.70 -18.96
CA PHE A 94 2.34 3.80 -17.92
C PHE A 94 3.26 3.75 -16.69
N GLU A 95 4.56 3.56 -16.90
CA GLU A 95 5.52 3.48 -15.81
C GLU A 95 5.64 4.82 -15.05
N ALA A 96 5.58 5.96 -15.74
CA ALA A 96 5.65 7.28 -15.13
C ALA A 96 4.49 7.54 -14.15
N VAL A 97 3.26 7.16 -14.53
CA VAL A 97 2.09 7.26 -13.63
C VAL A 97 2.27 6.36 -12.41
N LEU A 98 2.76 5.13 -12.58
CA LEU A 98 3.02 4.23 -11.46
C LEU A 98 4.12 4.74 -10.53
N ASP A 99 5.18 5.36 -11.06
CA ASP A 99 6.23 5.97 -10.25
C ASP A 99 5.72 7.12 -9.40
N TRP A 100 4.83 7.94 -9.95
CA TRP A 100 4.20 9.02 -9.21
C TRP A 100 3.29 8.52 -8.08
N ILE A 101 2.44 7.53 -8.35
CA ILE A 101 1.58 6.90 -7.32
C ILE A 101 2.45 6.28 -6.21
N ARG A 102 3.44 5.46 -6.60
CA ARG A 102 4.37 4.81 -5.66
C ARG A 102 5.10 5.83 -4.80
N SER A 103 5.58 6.93 -5.37
CA SER A 103 6.31 7.97 -4.63
C SER A 103 5.40 8.68 -3.63
N THR A 104 4.14 8.96 -4.01
CA THR A 104 3.16 9.56 -3.08
C THR A 104 2.93 8.66 -1.86
N VAL A 105 2.77 7.35 -2.09
CA VAL A 105 2.57 6.36 -1.03
C VAL A 105 3.81 6.16 -0.17
N ALA A 106 5.00 6.15 -0.76
CA ALA A 106 6.26 5.97 -0.04
C ALA A 106 6.62 7.15 0.87
N GLU A 107 6.08 8.34 0.60
CA GLU A 107 6.27 9.57 1.39
C GLU A 107 5.19 9.80 2.46
N ALA A 108 4.29 8.84 2.68
CA ALA A 108 3.16 8.96 3.59
C ALA A 108 3.46 8.53 5.03
#